data_AF-A0A523EKT9-F1
#
_entry.id   AF-A0A523EKT9-F1
#
_cell.length_a   1.000
_cell.length_b   1.000
_cell.length_c   1.000
_cell.angle_alpha   90.00
_cell.angle_beta   90.00
_cell.angle_gamma   90.00
#
_symmetry.space_group_name_H-M   'P 1'
#
loop_
_entity.id
_entity.type
_entity.pdbx_description
1 polymer ?
#
loop_
_entity_poly.entity_id
_entity_poly.type
_entity_poly.pdbx_seq_one_letter_code
_entity_poly.pdbx_strand_id
1 'polypeptide(L)'
;MAKSAKRVKRVLSAAARRKYSDIRHQLNGERDEILAEARRRKRVRDTLTADLHQAFRILKKERIAQGLSLAEMRDRTGMSRSALSRLENDDTANPTIETLSRYAEALGKELAITLTDKAS
;
A
#
# COMPACT_ATOMS: atom_id res chain seq x y z
N MET A 1 -39.39 48.87 -17.19
CA MET A 1 -39.38 48.76 -15.71
C MET A 1 -38.68 47.46 -15.32
N ALA A 2 -37.38 47.49 -15.01
CA ALA A 2 -36.62 46.29 -14.65
C ALA A 2 -36.72 46.02 -13.13
N LYS A 3 -37.25 44.84 -12.74
CA LYS A 3 -37.31 44.42 -11.33
C LYS A 3 -35.92 43.97 -10.87
N SER A 4 -35.30 44.70 -9.95
CA SER A 4 -34.04 44.32 -9.32
C SER A 4 -34.29 43.31 -8.19
N ALA A 5 -33.64 42.15 -8.23
CA ALA A 5 -33.78 41.11 -7.21
C ALA A 5 -33.11 41.53 -5.88
N LYS A 6 -33.89 41.59 -4.78
CA LYS A 6 -33.37 41.89 -3.43
C LYS A 6 -32.49 40.75 -2.93
N ARG A 7 -31.19 41.02 -2.72
CA ARG A 7 -30.25 40.07 -2.12
C ARG A 7 -30.58 39.83 -0.64
N VAL A 8 -31.11 38.66 -0.31
CA VAL A 8 -31.37 38.25 1.08
C VAL A 8 -30.06 37.77 1.71
N LYS A 9 -29.49 38.55 2.63
CA LYS A 9 -28.32 38.14 3.42
C LYS A 9 -28.83 37.36 4.63
N ARG A 10 -28.82 36.02 4.56
CA ARG A 10 -29.22 35.16 5.68
C ARG A 10 -28.13 35.18 6.74
N VAL A 11 -28.25 36.07 7.72
CA VAL A 11 -27.32 36.15 8.86
C VAL A 11 -27.71 35.09 9.88
N LEU A 12 -26.79 34.17 10.19
CA LEU A 12 -27.01 33.17 11.24
C LEU A 12 -27.22 33.86 12.61
N SER A 13 -28.24 33.41 13.36
CA SER A 13 -28.44 33.84 14.75
C SER A 13 -27.27 33.38 15.63
N ALA A 14 -27.08 34.01 16.79
CA ALA A 14 -26.03 33.64 17.73
C ALA A 14 -26.11 32.15 18.14
N ALA A 15 -27.33 31.64 18.40
CA ALA A 15 -27.57 30.24 18.71
C ALA A 15 -27.20 29.30 17.54
N ALA A 16 -27.57 29.67 16.31
CA ALA A 16 -27.20 28.90 15.12
C ALA A 16 -25.68 28.87 14.92
N ARG A 17 -24.98 30.00 15.12
CA ARG A 17 -23.51 30.07 15.04
C ARG A 17 -22.84 29.16 16.05
N ARG A 18 -23.29 29.14 17.32
CA ARG A 18 -22.76 28.23 18.34
C ARG A 18 -22.97 26.77 17.93
N LYS A 19 -24.21 26.39 17.57
CA LYS A 19 -24.52 25.04 17.08
C LYS A 19 -23.60 24.60 15.94
N TYR A 20 -23.41 25.44 14.92
CA TYR A 20 -22.53 25.10 13.79
C TYR A 20 -21.06 25.08 14.18
N SER A 21 -20.62 25.91 15.12
CA SER A 21 -19.26 25.88 15.66
C SER A 21 -18.98 24.56 16.37
N ASP A 22 -19.90 24.12 17.22
CA ASP A 22 -19.76 22.87 17.99
C ASP A 22 -19.74 21.66 17.05
N ILE A 23 -20.66 21.60 16.07
CA ILE A 23 -20.66 20.56 15.03
C ILE A 23 -19.33 20.57 14.26
N ARG A 24 -18.82 21.74 13.88
CA ARG A 24 -17.56 21.85 13.14
C ARG A 24 -16.37 21.36 13.98
N HIS A 25 -16.36 21.65 15.28
CA HIS A 25 -15.33 21.16 16.19
C HIS A 25 -15.37 19.63 16.31
N GLN A 26 -16.56 19.04 16.46
CA GLN A 26 -16.76 17.59 16.50
C GLN A 26 -16.27 16.93 15.20
N LEU A 27 -16.71 17.44 14.04
CA LEU A 27 -16.30 16.91 12.73
C LEU A 27 -14.80 17.04 12.47
N ASN A 28 -14.17 18.12 12.94
CA ASN A 28 -12.72 18.28 12.84
C ASN A 28 -11.98 17.23 13.69
N GLY A 29 -12.46 16.95 14.90
CA GLY A 29 -11.91 15.90 15.76
C GLY A 29 -12.00 14.51 15.11
N GLU A 30 -13.19 14.14 14.62
CA GLU A 30 -13.41 12.87 13.90
C GLU A 30 -12.49 12.75 12.68
N ARG A 31 -12.32 13.83 11.90
CA ARG A 31 -11.41 13.86 10.75
C ARG A 31 -9.97 13.58 11.15
N ASP A 32 -9.50 14.18 12.24
CA ASP A 32 -8.11 14.00 12.69
C ASP A 32 -7.85 12.56 13.16
N GLU A 33 -8.83 11.94 13.82
CA GLU A 33 -8.77 10.53 14.21
C GLU A 33 -8.73 9.59 12.99
N ILE A 34 -9.59 9.82 11.99
CA ILE A 34 -9.61 9.07 10.73
C ILE A 34 -8.26 9.20 10.01
N LEU A 35 -7.72 10.42 9.92
CA LEU A 35 -6.42 10.65 9.27
C LEU A 35 -5.27 9.99 10.03
N ALA A 36 -5.29 10.00 11.37
CA ALA A 36 -4.31 9.31 12.19
C ALA A 36 -4.35 7.80 11.95
N GLU A 37 -5.54 7.21 11.89
CA GLU A 37 -5.72 5.79 11.59
C GLU A 37 -5.27 5.43 10.17
N ALA A 38 -5.65 6.22 9.17
CA ALA A 38 -5.21 6.04 7.79
C ALA A 38 -3.68 6.08 7.68
N ARG A 39 -3.02 7.01 8.40
CA ARG A 39 -1.55 7.09 8.47
C ARG A 39 -0.94 5.85 9.11
N ARG A 40 -1.52 5.33 10.19
CA ARG A 40 -1.05 4.08 10.83
C ARG A 40 -1.12 2.90 9.87
N ARG A 41 -2.27 2.69 9.22
CA ARG A 41 -2.45 1.62 8.23
C ARG A 41 -1.49 1.75 7.05
N LYS A 42 -1.30 2.98 6.57
CA LYS A 42 -0.34 3.26 5.52
C LYS A 42 1.08 2.85 5.93
N ARG A 43 1.53 3.19 7.15
CA ARG A 43 2.86 2.79 7.63
C ARG A 43 3.04 1.28 7.65
N VAL A 44 2.07 0.53 8.17
CA VAL A 44 2.12 -0.95 8.20
C VAL A 44 2.20 -1.53 6.79
N ARG A 45 1.42 -0.98 5.86
CA ARG A 45 1.47 -1.39 4.46
C ARG A 45 2.83 -1.05 3.82
N ASP A 46 3.34 0.16 4.05
CA ASP A 46 4.61 0.59 3.48
C ASP A 46 5.79 -0.26 4.01
N THR A 47 5.76 -0.69 5.29
CA THR A 47 6.73 -1.66 5.82
C THR A 47 6.59 -3.04 5.18
N LEU A 48 5.37 -3.55 5.04
CA LEU A 48 5.12 -4.84 4.37
C LEU A 48 5.63 -4.81 2.92
N THR A 49 5.37 -3.73 2.18
CA THR A 49 5.87 -3.56 0.81
C THR A 49 7.40 -3.60 0.77
N ALA A 50 8.09 -2.95 1.71
CA ALA A 50 9.54 -2.99 1.80
C ALA A 50 10.08 -4.42 2.03
N ASP A 51 9.46 -5.18 2.94
CA ASP A 51 9.86 -6.56 3.24
C ASP A 51 9.67 -7.48 2.02
N LEU A 52 8.55 -7.34 1.30
CA LEU A 52 8.28 -8.11 0.08
C LEU A 52 9.28 -7.78 -1.04
N HIS A 53 9.65 -6.51 -1.20
CA HIS A 53 10.69 -6.12 -2.15
C HIS A 53 12.04 -6.70 -1.78
N GLN A 54 12.39 -6.70 -0.49
CA GLN A 54 13.62 -7.31 -0.02
C GLN A 54 13.65 -8.81 -0.33
N ALA A 55 12.55 -9.53 -0.08
CA ALA A 55 12.42 -10.94 -0.44
C ALA A 55 12.64 -11.17 -1.95
N PHE A 56 12.02 -10.37 -2.81
CA PHE A 56 12.20 -10.49 -4.26
C PHE A 56 13.60 -10.11 -4.75
N ARG A 57 14.28 -9.19 -4.08
CA ARG A 57 15.70 -8.90 -4.37
C ARG A 57 16.59 -10.11 -4.09
N ILE A 58 16.32 -10.85 -3.01
CA ILE A 58 17.04 -12.09 -2.68
C ILE A 58 16.77 -13.16 -3.74
N LEU A 59 15.50 -13.41 -4.07
CA LEU A 59 15.11 -14.38 -5.10
C LEU A 59 15.70 -14.06 -6.47
N LYS A 60 15.63 -12.79 -6.90
CA LYS A 60 16.22 -12.31 -8.15
C LYS A 60 17.73 -12.50 -8.18
N LYS A 61 18.42 -12.18 -7.08
CA LYS A 61 19.87 -12.35 -6.98
C LYS A 61 20.25 -13.83 -7.14
N GLU A 62 19.51 -14.73 -6.50
CA GLU A 62 19.72 -16.17 -6.65
C GLU A 62 19.46 -16.64 -8.08
N ARG A 63 18.37 -16.21 -8.73
CA ARG A 63 18.10 -16.51 -10.14
C ARG A 63 19.27 -16.12 -11.04
N ILE A 64 19.78 -14.89 -10.87
CA ILE A 64 20.91 -14.38 -11.65
C ILE A 64 22.19 -15.19 -11.36
N ALA A 65 22.43 -15.56 -10.10
CA ALA A 65 23.58 -16.37 -9.72
C ALA A 65 23.55 -17.78 -10.34
N GLN A 66 22.36 -18.36 -10.53
CA GLN A 66 22.16 -19.62 -11.24
C GLN A 66 22.23 -19.47 -12.78
N GLY A 67 22.35 -18.25 -13.31
CA GLY A 67 22.37 -17.99 -14.75
C GLY A 67 21.01 -18.19 -15.44
N LEU A 68 19.92 -18.31 -14.69
CA LEU A 68 18.59 -18.61 -15.24
C LEU A 68 17.94 -17.36 -15.84
N SER A 69 17.40 -17.47 -17.04
CA SER A 69 16.58 -16.45 -17.68
C SER A 69 15.15 -16.41 -17.12
N LEU A 70 14.43 -15.32 -17.39
CA LEU A 70 12.99 -15.27 -17.10
C LEU A 70 12.16 -16.25 -17.94
N ALA A 71 12.69 -16.70 -19.08
CA ALA A 71 12.03 -17.72 -19.90
C ALA A 71 12.12 -19.10 -19.23
N GLU A 72 13.29 -19.46 -18.73
CA GLU A 72 13.46 -20.69 -17.95
C GLU A 72 12.64 -20.65 -16.66
N MET A 73 12.60 -19.49 -15.97
CA MET A 73 11.74 -19.34 -14.80
C MET A 73 10.26 -19.46 -15.13
N ARG A 74 9.80 -18.97 -16.29
CA ARG A 74 8.42 -19.20 -16.76
C ARG A 74 8.16 -20.69 -16.88
N ASP A 75 9.08 -21.43 -17.49
CA ASP A 75 8.90 -22.85 -17.74
C ASP A 75 8.89 -23.66 -16.42
N ARG A 76 9.65 -23.22 -15.41
CA ARG A 76 9.68 -23.84 -14.07
C ARG A 76 8.50 -23.46 -13.17
N THR A 77 8.08 -22.20 -13.20
CA THR A 77 7.05 -21.65 -12.29
C THR A 77 5.64 -21.68 -12.88
N GLY A 78 5.52 -21.82 -14.20
CA GLY A 78 4.27 -21.60 -14.94
C GLY A 78 3.81 -20.14 -15.00
N MET A 79 4.56 -19.19 -14.43
CA MET A 79 4.20 -17.76 -14.45
C MET A 79 4.66 -17.09 -15.74
N SER A 80 3.87 -16.17 -16.28
CA SER A 80 4.26 -15.45 -17.49
C SER A 80 5.54 -14.64 -17.29
N ARG A 81 6.30 -14.43 -18.37
CA ARG A 81 7.53 -13.60 -18.35
C ARG A 81 7.25 -12.17 -17.85
N SER A 82 6.08 -11.61 -18.17
CA SER A 82 5.68 -10.28 -17.71
C SER A 82 5.36 -10.26 -16.21
N ALA A 83 4.71 -11.30 -15.68
CA ALA A 83 4.49 -11.45 -14.25
C ALA A 83 5.81 -11.58 -13.48
N LEU A 84 6.71 -12.43 -13.95
CA LEU A 84 8.06 -12.58 -13.38
C LEU A 84 8.86 -11.27 -13.42
N SER A 85 8.82 -10.57 -14.55
CA SER A 85 9.48 -9.27 -14.70
C SER A 85 8.91 -8.24 -13.73
N ARG A 86 7.59 -8.24 -13.51
CA ARG A 86 6.94 -7.34 -12.54
C ARG A 86 7.41 -7.65 -11.13
N LEU A 87 7.37 -8.91 -10.72
CA LEU A 87 7.80 -9.34 -9.39
C LEU A 87 9.25 -8.94 -9.09
N GLU A 88 10.13 -8.95 -10.10
CA GLU A 88 11.55 -8.62 -9.94
C GLU A 88 11.92 -7.14 -10.04
N ASN A 89 11.03 -6.27 -10.54
CA ASN A 89 11.39 -4.89 -10.92
C ASN A 89 10.34 -3.83 -10.58
N ASP A 90 9.11 -4.19 -10.23
CA ASP A 90 8.03 -3.23 -9.95
C ASP A 90 7.88 -3.03 -8.44
N ASP A 91 8.14 -1.81 -7.98
CA ASP A 91 8.01 -1.40 -6.57
C ASP A 91 6.55 -1.34 -6.07
N THR A 92 5.59 -1.75 -6.91
CA THR A 92 4.19 -1.90 -6.52
C THR A 92 3.74 -3.36 -6.49
N ALA A 93 4.66 -4.30 -6.76
CA ALA A 93 4.37 -5.72 -6.71
C ALA A 93 4.00 -6.14 -5.27
N ASN A 94 2.84 -6.79 -5.13
CA ASN A 94 2.35 -7.31 -3.86
C ASN A 94 2.10 -8.83 -3.96
N PRO A 95 3.18 -9.63 -4.01
CA PRO A 95 3.09 -11.08 -4.10
C PRO A 95 2.50 -11.72 -2.83
N THR A 96 1.87 -12.88 -3.01
CA THR A 96 1.49 -13.75 -1.88
C THR A 96 2.69 -14.58 -1.40
N ILE A 97 2.59 -15.15 -0.20
CA ILE A 97 3.56 -16.15 0.29
C ILE A 97 3.66 -17.34 -0.68
N GLU A 98 2.53 -17.79 -1.23
CA GLU A 98 2.52 -18.85 -2.25
C GLU A 98 3.37 -18.48 -3.48
N THR A 99 3.30 -17.23 -3.92
CA THR A 99 4.10 -16.73 -5.06
C THR A 99 5.60 -16.77 -4.73
N LEU A 100 5.97 -16.39 -3.50
CA LEU A 100 7.35 -16.47 -3.02
C LEU A 100 7.84 -17.92 -2.97
N SER A 101 7.02 -18.84 -2.42
CA SER A 101 7.34 -20.28 -2.34
C SER A 101 7.54 -20.88 -3.72
N ARG A 102 6.60 -20.64 -4.64
CA ARG A 102 6.68 -21.15 -6.02
C ARG A 102 7.93 -20.68 -6.74
N TYR A 103 8.31 -19.41 -6.56
CA TYR A 103 9.52 -18.87 -7.14
C TYR A 103 10.77 -19.53 -6.52
N ALA A 104 10.81 -19.69 -5.19
CA ALA A 104 11.91 -20.36 -4.48
C ALA A 104 12.06 -21.83 -4.91
N GLU A 105 10.96 -22.57 -5.02
CA GLU A 105 10.93 -23.96 -5.49
C GLU A 105 11.48 -24.08 -6.91
N ALA A 106 11.13 -23.16 -7.82
CA ALA A 106 11.69 -23.12 -9.17
C ALA A 106 13.21 -22.86 -9.22
N LEU A 107 13.77 -22.27 -8.15
CA LEU A 107 15.21 -22.12 -7.94
C LEU A 107 15.84 -23.31 -7.20
N GLY A 108 15.07 -24.33 -6.84
CA GLY A 108 15.52 -25.45 -6.00
C GLY A 108 15.81 -25.02 -4.55
N LYS A 109 15.10 -24.03 -4.03
CA LYS A 109 15.22 -23.49 -2.67
C LYS A 109 13.91 -23.68 -1.90
N GLU A 110 13.99 -23.48 -0.59
CA GLU A 110 12.84 -23.48 0.31
C GLU A 110 12.64 -22.07 0.89
N LEU A 111 11.37 -21.66 1.04
CA LEU A 111 11.03 -20.42 1.73
C LEU A 111 10.98 -20.66 3.24
N ALA A 112 11.92 -20.05 3.98
CA ALA A 112 11.91 -20.06 5.44
C ALA A 112 11.49 -18.69 5.99
N ILE A 113 10.59 -18.67 6.97
CA ILE A 113 10.16 -17.47 7.69
C ILE A 113 10.73 -17.53 9.11
N THR A 114 11.48 -16.50 9.50
CA THR A 114 12.09 -16.40 10.84
C THR A 114 11.74 -15.05 11.46
N LEU A 115 11.68 -15.02 12.80
CA LEU A 115 11.48 -13.80 13.58
C LEU A 115 12.82 -13.35 14.16
N THR A 116 13.08 -12.05 14.12
CA THR A 116 14.29 -11.44 14.69
C THR A 116 13.90 -10.23 15.51
N ASP A 117 14.75 -9.85 16.47
CA ASP A 117 14.53 -8.66 17.27
C ASP A 117 14.58 -7.41 16.40
N LYS A 118 13.65 -6.49 16.65
CA LYS A 118 13.63 -5.21 15.95
C LYS A 118 14.80 -4.37 16.46
N ALA A 119 15.72 -4.00 15.58
CA ALA A 119 16.77 -3.03 15.90
C ALA A 119 16.13 -1.76 16.49
N SER A 120 16.62 -1.34 17.65
CA SER A 120 16.12 -0.17 18.41
C SER A 120 16.26 1.13 17.63
#